data_AF-A0A0B1RU41-F1
#
_entry.id   AF-A0A0B1RU41-F1
#
_cell.length_a   1.000
_cell.length_b   1.000
_cell.length_c   1.000
_cell.angle_alpha   90.00
_cell.angle_beta   90.00
_cell.angle_gamma   90.00
#
_symmetry.space_group_name_H-M   'P 1'
#
loop_
_entity.id
_entity.type
_entity.pdbx_description
1 polymer ?
#
loop_
_entity_poly.entity_id
_entity_poly.type
_entity_poly.pdbx_seq_one_letter_code
_entity_poly.pdbx_strand_id
1 'polypeptide(L)'
;MAGGDSKEMVVLVTGGTGLVGKAIQQIVNTEEQRPNEKWLFIGSKDCDLSDLQATRKLFEDVRPTHVIHLAAMVGGLFHNLSHNLEFFRKNLVIFPYY
;
A
#
# COMPACT_ATOMS: atom_id res chain seq x y z
N MET A 1 14.59 -14.80 -32.17
CA MET A 1 14.95 -13.92 -31.03
C MET A 1 13.65 -13.38 -30.47
N ALA A 2 13.08 -14.05 -29.46
CA ALA A 2 11.84 -13.62 -28.84
C ALA A 2 12.19 -12.61 -27.74
N GLY A 3 11.99 -11.32 -28.01
CA GLY A 3 12.02 -10.29 -26.98
C GLY A 3 10.86 -10.55 -26.02
N GLY A 4 11.18 -11.02 -24.82
CA GLY A 4 10.19 -11.19 -23.76
C GLY A 4 9.67 -9.82 -23.35
N ASP A 5 8.43 -9.55 -23.72
CA ASP A 5 7.65 -8.38 -23.32
C ASP A 5 7.44 -8.44 -21.80
N SER A 6 8.47 -8.02 -21.05
CA SER A 6 8.39 -8.04 -19.59
C SER A 6 7.63 -6.80 -19.16
N LYS A 7 6.31 -6.97 -19.08
CA LYS A 7 5.36 -5.95 -18.65
C LYS A 7 5.85 -5.30 -17.35
N GLU A 8 5.98 -3.98 -17.36
CA GLU A 8 6.37 -3.20 -16.18
C GLU A 8 5.33 -3.39 -15.06
N MET A 9 5.82 -3.71 -13.87
CA MET A 9 5.01 -4.01 -12.70
C MET A 9 5.09 -2.84 -11.73
N VAL A 10 4.00 -2.07 -11.63
CA VAL A 10 3.88 -1.00 -10.64
C VAL A 10 3.20 -1.55 -9.39
N VAL A 11 3.93 -1.58 -8.27
CA VAL A 11 3.46 -2.08 -6.97
C VAL A 11 3.24 -0.90 -6.03
N LEU A 12 1.98 -0.64 -5.66
CA LEU A 12 1.62 0.37 -4.69
C LEU A 12 1.49 -0.25 -3.30
N VAL A 13 2.28 0.24 -2.35
CA VAL A 13 2.27 -0.18 -0.94
C VAL A 13 1.67 0.95 -0.10
N THR A 14 0.43 0.75 0.35
CA THR A 14 -0.21 1.69 1.28
C THR A 14 0.19 1.37 2.72
N GLY A 15 0.31 2.37 3.59
CA GLY A 15 0.90 2.17 4.93
C GLY A 15 2.42 1.88 4.86
N GLY A 16 3.06 2.23 3.75
CA GLY A 16 4.46 1.97 3.45
C GLY A 16 5.45 2.66 4.40
N THR A 17 5.00 3.68 5.13
CA THR A 17 5.80 4.36 6.16
C THR A 17 5.82 3.65 7.51
N GLY A 18 4.95 2.64 7.72
CA GLY A 18 4.90 1.84 8.94
C GLY A 18 6.03 0.81 9.03
N LEU A 19 6.13 0.12 10.17
CA LEU A 19 7.18 -0.89 10.44
C LEU A 19 7.31 -1.93 9.32
N VAL A 20 6.19 -2.54 8.93
CA VAL A 20 6.16 -3.58 7.88
C VAL A 20 6.50 -2.98 6.51
N GLY A 21 5.98 -1.79 6.20
CA GLY A 21 6.27 -1.08 4.96
C GLY A 21 7.76 -0.77 4.78
N LYS A 22 8.43 -0.33 5.87
CA LYS A 22 9.88 -0.09 5.88
C LYS A 22 10.70 -1.37 5.73
N ALA A 23 10.29 -2.48 6.34
CA ALA A 23 10.95 -3.77 6.17
C ALA A 23 10.88 -4.25 4.71
N ILE A 24 9.69 -4.17 4.08
CA ILE A 24 9.53 -4.50 2.65
C ILE A 24 10.39 -3.57 1.80
N GLN A 25 10.38 -2.26 2.07
CA GLN A 25 11.21 -1.29 1.35
C GLN A 25 12.70 -1.65 1.42
N GLN A 26 13.19 -2.14 2.55
CA GLN A 26 14.58 -2.59 2.66
C GLN A 26 14.84 -3.81 1.75
N ILE A 27 14.05 -4.87 1.90
CA ILE A 27 14.24 -6.14 1.17
C ILE A 27 14.21 -5.95 -0.34
N VAL A 28 13.24 -5.18 -0.87
CA VAL A 28 13.13 -4.97 -2.33
C VAL A 28 14.28 -4.14 -2.91
N ASN A 29 14.97 -3.35 -2.07
CA ASN A 29 16.12 -2.56 -2.49
C ASN A 29 17.46 -3.28 -2.27
N THR A 30 17.53 -4.29 -1.40
CA THR A 30 18.80 -4.97 -1.05
C THR A 30 18.92 -6.39 -1.57
N GLU A 31 17.82 -7.15 -1.63
CA GLU A 31 17.86 -8.60 -1.83
C GLU A 31 17.07 -9.04 -3.07
N GLU A 32 15.92 -8.41 -3.34
CA GLU A 32 14.96 -8.85 -4.36
C GLU A 32 14.74 -7.79 -5.45
N GLN A 33 15.76 -6.97 -5.75
CA GLN A 33 15.61 -5.91 -6.75
C GLN A 33 15.40 -6.52 -8.14
N ARG A 34 14.23 -6.28 -8.72
CA ARG A 34 13.87 -6.73 -10.05
C ARG A 34 13.79 -5.53 -10.99
N PRO A 35 14.41 -5.59 -12.19
CA PRO A 35 14.51 -4.44 -13.09
C PRO A 35 13.17 -3.98 -13.67
N ASN A 36 12.16 -4.85 -13.67
CA ASN A 36 10.84 -4.56 -14.23
C ASN A 36 9.78 -4.24 -13.16
N GLU A 37 10.20 -3.96 -11.92
CA GLU A 37 9.30 -3.64 -10.82
C GLU A 37 9.55 -2.22 -10.32
N LYS A 38 8.48 -1.43 -10.26
CA LYS A 38 8.45 -0.09 -9.70
C LYS A 38 7.63 -0.09 -8.42
N TRP A 39 8.29 0.18 -7.30
CA TRP A 39 7.67 0.16 -5.98
C TRP A 39 7.35 1.58 -5.49
N LEU A 40 6.09 1.81 -5.09
CA LEU A 40 5.62 3.06 -4.51
C LEU A 40 5.16 2.82 -3.07
N PHE A 41 5.85 3.39 -2.09
CA PHE A 41 5.49 3.30 -0.68
C PHE A 41 4.86 4.61 -0.24
N ILE A 42 3.59 4.57 0.18
CA ILE A 42 2.85 5.77 0.61
C ILE A 42 2.38 5.65 2.06
N GLY A 43 2.36 6.77 2.77
CA GLY A 43 1.76 6.94 4.08
C GLY A 43 0.58 7.91 4.07
N SER A 44 0.00 8.17 5.24
CA SER A 44 -1.15 9.06 5.39
C SER A 44 -0.88 10.53 5.03
N LYS A 45 0.39 10.95 4.99
CA LYS A 45 0.79 12.28 4.52
C LYS A 45 0.74 12.41 2.99
N ASP A 46 0.84 11.30 2.28
CA ASP A 46 0.82 11.26 0.82
C ASP A 46 -0.61 11.14 0.30
N CYS A 47 -1.43 10.31 0.95
CA CYS A 47 -2.86 10.19 0.66
C CYS A 47 -3.61 9.74 1.92
N ASP A 48 -4.66 10.48 2.29
CA ASP A 48 -5.64 9.99 3.24
C ASP A 48 -6.57 9.00 2.55
N LEU A 49 -6.42 7.71 2.86
CA LEU A 49 -7.19 6.64 2.24
C LEU A 49 -8.65 6.56 2.73
N SER A 50 -9.02 7.37 3.73
CA SER A 50 -10.42 7.56 4.12
C SER A 50 -11.15 8.56 3.21
N ASP A 51 -10.42 9.39 2.46
CA ASP A 51 -10.96 10.26 1.43
C ASP A 51 -11.02 9.50 0.09
N LEU A 52 -12.25 9.23 -0.38
CA LEU A 52 -12.49 8.52 -1.63
C LEU A 52 -11.97 9.28 -2.85
N GLN A 53 -12.06 10.61 -2.88
CA GLN A 53 -11.59 11.40 -4.03
C GLN A 53 -10.06 11.41 -4.08
N ALA A 54 -9.41 11.59 -2.94
CA ALA A 54 -7.95 11.52 -2.84
C ALA A 54 -7.43 10.13 -3.26
N THR A 55 -8.10 9.08 -2.79
CA THR A 55 -7.75 7.69 -3.13
C THR A 55 -7.94 7.41 -4.61
N ARG A 56 -9.05 7.85 -5.22
CA ARG A 56 -9.27 7.69 -6.66
C ARG A 56 -8.19 8.39 -7.47
N LYS A 57 -7.88 9.64 -7.13
CA LYS A 57 -6.83 10.40 -7.80
C LYS A 57 -5.48 9.70 -7.70
N LEU A 58 -5.13 9.19 -6.52
CA LEU A 58 -3.91 8.39 -6.32
C LEU A 58 -3.86 7.19 -7.27
N PHE A 59 -4.95 6.43 -7.40
CA PHE A 59 -5.00 5.26 -8.29
C PHE A 59 -4.98 5.65 -9.78
N GLU A 60 -5.62 6.76 -10.16
CA GLU A 60 -5.56 7.31 -11.52
C GLU A 60 -4.16 7.79 -11.90
N ASP A 61 -3.44 8.42 -10.97
CA ASP A 61 -2.09 8.93 -11.20
C ASP A 61 -1.06 7.80 -11.22
N VAL A 62 -1.13 6.87 -10.27
CA VAL A 62 -0.15 5.78 -10.10
C VAL A 62 -0.40 4.61 -11.06
N ARG A 63 -1.68 4.33 -11.38
CA ARG A 63 -2.13 3.16 -12.15
C ARG A 63 -1.41 1.87 -11.72
N PRO A 64 -1.52 1.47 -10.44
CA PRO A 64 -0.81 0.31 -9.94
C PRO A 64 -1.29 -0.97 -10.61
N THR A 65 -0.36 -1.85 -10.92
CA THR A 65 -0.67 -3.23 -11.36
C THR A 65 -1.00 -4.14 -10.19
N HIS A 66 -0.39 -3.86 -9.03
CA HIS A 66 -0.51 -4.62 -7.79
C HIS A 66 -0.60 -3.65 -6.62
N VAL A 67 -1.37 -4.02 -5.60
CA VAL A 67 -1.50 -3.25 -4.36
C VAL A 67 -1.18 -4.15 -3.18
N ILE A 68 -0.24 -3.71 -2.33
CA ILE A 68 -0.01 -4.28 -1.00
C ILE A 68 -0.62 -3.31 0.01
N HIS A 69 -1.73 -3.72 0.62
CA HIS A 69 -2.47 -2.85 1.50
C HIS A 69 -2.07 -3.05 2.97
N LEU A 70 -1.12 -2.25 3.47
CA LEU A 70 -0.68 -2.27 4.87
C LEU A 70 -1.26 -1.12 5.69
N ALA A 71 -2.02 -0.22 5.06
CA ALA A 71 -2.68 0.88 5.74
C ALA A 71 -3.86 0.37 6.57
N ALA A 72 -3.56 -0.16 7.75
CA ALA A 72 -4.52 -0.34 8.81
C ALA A 72 -4.30 0.77 9.85
N MET A 73 -5.38 1.23 10.48
CA MET A 73 -5.22 1.91 11.76
C MET A 73 -4.60 0.85 12.70
N VAL A 74 -3.41 1.09 13.23
CA VAL A 74 -2.74 0.17 14.16
C VAL A 74 -2.42 0.95 15.44
N GLY A 75 -3.23 0.73 16.47
CA GLY A 75 -2.85 1.10 17.81
C GLY A 75 -1.71 0.18 18.27
N GLY A 76 -0.68 0.71 18.94
CA GLY A 76 0.40 -0.11 19.51
C GLY A 76 -0.15 -1.25 20.38
N LEU A 77 0.70 -2.24 20.71
CA LEU A 77 0.35 -3.48 21.41
C LEU A 77 -0.66 -3.35 22.58
N PHE A 78 -0.71 -2.19 23.26
CA PHE A 78 -1.63 -1.87 24.36
C PHE A 78 -3.00 -1.29 23.96
N HIS A 79 -3.18 -0.76 22.75
CA HIS A 79 -4.42 -0.13 22.29
C HIS A 79 -5.32 -1.09 21.49
N ASN A 80 -4.84 -2.30 21.21
CA ASN A 80 -5.52 -3.30 20.38
C ASN A 80 -6.64 -4.08 21.13
N LEU A 81 -6.78 -3.91 22.45
CA LEU A 81 -7.72 -4.71 23.25
C LEU A 81 -9.08 -4.03 23.50
N SER A 82 -9.23 -2.72 23.27
CA SER A 82 -10.42 -1.95 23.69
C SER A 82 -11.29 -1.35 22.56
N HIS A 83 -10.82 -1.27 21.31
CA HIS A 83 -11.56 -0.59 20.22
C HIS A 83 -11.69 -1.38 18.90
N ASN A 84 -11.60 -2.71 18.94
CA ASN A 84 -11.59 -3.58 17.74
C ASN A 84 -12.67 -3.30 16.69
N LEU A 85 -13.89 -2.90 17.10
CA LEU A 85 -15.01 -2.65 16.18
C LEU A 85 -14.81 -1.39 15.32
N GLU A 86 -14.12 -0.37 15.86
CA GLU A 86 -13.89 0.90 15.17
C GLU A 86 -12.73 0.79 14.16
N PHE A 87 -11.71 0.00 14.52
CA PHE A 87 -10.62 -0.42 13.64
C PHE A 87 -11.14 -1.25 12.46
N PHE A 88 -12.01 -2.22 12.72
CA PHE A 88 -12.64 -3.05 11.69
C PHE A 88 -13.48 -2.22 10.71
N ARG A 89 -14.27 -1.25 11.21
CA ARG A 89 -15.08 -0.35 10.36
C ARG A 89 -14.24 0.54 9.45
N LYS A 90 -13.14 1.12 9.93
CA LYS A 90 -12.23 1.93 9.07
C LYS A 90 -11.55 1.08 8.01
N ASN A 91 -11.14 -0.15 8.35
CA ASN A 91 -10.52 -1.07 7.39
C ASN A 91 -11.53 -1.57 6.32
N LEU A 92 -12.83 -1.63 6.62
CA LEU A 92 -13.87 -1.99 5.64
C LEU A 92 -14.23 -0.85 4.67
N VAL A 93 -14.14 0.42 5.09
CA VAL A 93 -14.42 1.59 4.23
C VAL A 93 -13.39 1.73 3.10
N ILE A 94 -12.21 1.11 3.26
CA ILE A 94 -11.15 1.07 2.24
C ILE A 94 -11.51 0.15 1.06
N PHE A 95 -12.53 -0.71 1.18
CA PHE A 95 -12.97 -1.63 0.12
C PHE A 95 -14.34 -1.28 -0.53
N PRO A 96 -14.63 -0.08 -1.05
CA PRO A 96 -15.73 0.06 -2.01
C PRO A 96 -15.16 -0.23 -3.41
N TYR A 97 -15.62 -1.33 -3.98
CA TYR A 97 -15.43 -1.77 -5.36
C TYR A 97 -15.24 -0.65 -6.41
N TYR A 98 -14.40 -0.98 -7.40
CA TYR A 98 -13.99 -0.28 -8.64
C TYR A 98 -12.78 0.65 -8.54
#